data_AF-A0A2M8N4J5-F1
#
_entry.id   AF-A0A2M8N4J5-F1
#
_cell.length_a   1.000
_cell.length_b   1.000
_cell.length_c   1.000
_cell.angle_alpha   90.00
_cell.angle_beta   90.00
_cell.angle_gamma   90.00
#
_symmetry.space_group_name_H-M   'P 1'
#
loop_
_entity.id
_entity.type
_entity.pdbx_description
1 polymer ?
#
loop_
_entity_poly.entity_id
_entity_poly.type
_entity_poly.pdbx_seq_one_letter_code
_entity_poly.pdbx_strand_id
1 'polypeptide(L)'
;RVIDIKRDIEDIIHQLTTPQKPDVIFNNLHGRGGEDGIIQSILEMLEIPYTHSGVMASALGMDKIASKQIAKSVGVQCPHHQILPEGASEKDITIAKPYV
;
A
#
# COMPACT_ATOMS: atom_id res chain seq x y z
N ARG A 1 -21.75 5.64 7.32
CA ARG A 1 -22.18 4.40 6.64
C ARG A 1 -20.97 3.50 6.46
N VAL A 2 -21.12 2.19 6.61
CA VAL A 2 -20.06 1.22 6.28
C VAL A 2 -20.21 0.81 4.82
N ILE A 3 -19.09 0.74 4.09
CA ILE A 3 -19.01 0.25 2.72
C ILE A 3 -18.07 -0.95 2.76
N ASP A 4 -18.56 -2.10 2.33
CA ASP A 4 -17.75 -3.31 2.20
C ASP A 4 -17.06 -3.30 0.83
N ILE A 5 -15.73 -3.25 0.83
CA ILE A 5 -14.93 -3.11 -0.39
C ILE A 5 -14.60 -4.50 -0.93
N LYS A 6 -15.17 -4.81 -2.09
CA LYS A 6 -14.90 -6.04 -2.84
C LYS A 6 -13.94 -5.77 -3.99
N ARG A 7 -13.53 -6.81 -4.74
CA ARG A 7 -12.69 -6.65 -5.94
C ARG A 7 -13.46 -6.15 -7.18
N ASP A 8 -14.63 -5.57 -6.97
CA ASP A 8 -15.49 -5.02 -8.02
C ASP A 8 -15.41 -3.49 -7.95
N ILE A 9 -14.70 -2.90 -8.90
CA ILE A 9 -14.49 -1.46 -8.96
C ILE A 9 -15.79 -0.72 -9.29
N GLU A 10 -16.65 -1.30 -10.12
CA GLU A 10 -17.90 -0.66 -10.52
C GLU A 10 -18.84 -0.51 -9.32
N ASP A 11 -18.96 -1.57 -8.52
CA ASP A 11 -19.73 -1.53 -7.28
C ASP A 11 -19.16 -0.52 -6.28
N ILE A 12 -17.83 -0.45 -6.11
CA ILE A 12 -17.19 0.55 -5.24
C ILE A 12 -17.55 1.97 -5.69
N ILE A 13 -17.37 2.28 -6.97
CA ILE A 13 -17.67 3.60 -7.51
C ILE A 13 -19.13 3.92 -7.28
N HIS A 14 -20.04 3.00 -7.64
CA HIS A 14 -21.48 3.18 -7.45
C HIS A 14 -21.83 3.49 -5.98
N GLN A 15 -21.27 2.74 -5.02
CA GLN A 15 -21.50 2.98 -3.60
C GLN A 15 -20.96 4.33 -3.11
N LEU A 16 -19.87 4.83 -3.69
CA LEU A 16 -19.24 6.11 -3.35
C LEU A 16 -19.90 7.33 -4.03
N THR A 17 -20.53 7.14 -5.19
CA THR A 17 -21.15 8.22 -5.98
C THR A 17 -22.67 8.29 -5.86
N THR A 18 -23.26 7.54 -4.92
CA THR A 18 -24.69 7.67 -4.59
C THR A 18 -25.07 9.11 -4.21
N PRO A 19 -26.36 9.50 -4.25
CA PRO A 19 -26.79 10.86 -3.87
C PRO A 19 -26.34 11.32 -2.48
N GLN A 20 -25.99 10.39 -1.61
CA GLN A 20 -25.37 10.64 -0.29
C GLN A 20 -23.86 10.34 -0.37
N LYS A 21 -23.12 11.17 -1.11
CA LYS A 21 -21.65 11.12 -1.17
C LYS A 21 -21.08 11.43 0.22
N PRO A 22 -20.09 10.66 0.72
CA PRO A 22 -19.47 10.96 2.00
C PRO A 22 -18.59 12.22 1.91
N ASP A 23 -18.62 13.06 2.94
CA ASP A 23 -17.72 14.21 3.06
C ASP A 23 -16.28 13.80 3.37
N VAL A 24 -16.10 12.67 4.04
CA VAL A 24 -14.80 12.07 4.38
C VAL A 24 -14.93 10.55 4.56
N ILE A 25 -13.88 9.81 4.22
CA ILE A 25 -13.79 8.36 4.40
C ILE A 25 -12.77 8.02 5.48
N PHE A 26 -13.21 7.23 6.46
CA PHE A 26 -12.32 6.48 7.33
C PHE A 26 -11.93 5.18 6.62
N ASN A 27 -10.70 5.10 6.13
CA ASN A 27 -10.18 3.91 5.45
C ASN A 27 -9.77 2.87 6.49
N ASN A 28 -10.47 1.72 6.54
CA ASN A 28 -10.16 0.62 7.47
C ASN A 28 -9.76 -0.65 6.71
N LEU A 29 -9.00 -0.49 5.63
CA LEU A 29 -8.49 -1.59 4.80
C LEU A 29 -7.02 -1.86 5.12
N HIS A 30 -6.63 -3.13 5.06
CA HIS A 30 -5.26 -3.58 5.27
C HIS A 30 -4.74 -4.37 4.07
N GLY A 31 -3.43 -4.37 3.89
CA GLY A 31 -2.73 -5.12 2.87
C GLY A 31 -3.01 -4.61 1.45
N ARG A 32 -2.88 -5.53 0.49
CA ARG A 32 -3.02 -5.24 -0.94
C ARG A 32 -4.44 -4.75 -1.27
N GLY A 33 -4.55 -3.64 -1.98
CA GLY A 33 -5.80 -2.93 -2.26
C GLY A 33 -6.13 -1.82 -1.24
N GLY A 34 -5.68 -1.96 0.01
CA GLY A 34 -6.02 -1.05 1.11
C GLY A 34 -4.91 -0.08 1.49
N GLU A 35 -3.67 -0.57 1.54
CA GLU A 35 -2.50 0.18 2.01
C GLU A 35 -1.47 0.44 0.90
N ASP A 36 -1.70 -0.06 -0.31
CA ASP A 36 -0.77 -0.04 -1.44
C ASP A 36 -1.04 1.06 -2.49
N GLY A 37 -2.00 1.95 -2.21
CA GLY A 37 -2.31 3.10 -3.06
C GLY A 37 -3.50 2.88 -4.00
N ILE A 38 -4.05 1.65 -4.11
CA ILE A 38 -5.15 1.36 -5.04
C ILE A 38 -6.43 2.09 -4.64
N ILE A 39 -6.94 1.87 -3.42
CA ILE A 39 -8.16 2.54 -2.97
C ILE A 39 -7.96 4.06 -2.89
N GLN A 40 -6.78 4.50 -2.46
CA GLN A 40 -6.39 5.91 -2.40
C GLN A 40 -6.55 6.58 -3.78
N SER A 41 -6.15 5.89 -4.84
CA SER A 41 -6.27 6.41 -6.21
C SER A 41 -7.73 6.63 -6.61
N ILE A 42 -8.62 5.71 -6.24
CA ILE A 42 -10.06 5.86 -6.47
C ILE A 42 -10.61 7.05 -5.70
N LEU A 43 -10.24 7.19 -4.42
CA LEU A 43 -10.72 8.29 -3.57
C LEU A 43 -10.22 9.65 -4.04
N GLU A 44 -8.97 9.76 -4.49
CA GLU A 44 -8.42 10.98 -5.09
C GLU A 44 -9.11 11.32 -6.41
N MET A 45 -9.36 10.34 -7.29
CA MET A 45 -10.11 10.56 -8.53
C MET A 45 -11.55 11.03 -8.30
N LEU A 46 -12.17 10.60 -7.20
CA LEU A 46 -13.51 11.03 -6.80
C LEU A 46 -13.52 12.32 -5.96
N GLU A 47 -12.35 12.89 -5.67
CA GLU A 47 -12.16 14.05 -4.81
C GLU A 47 -12.85 13.87 -3.45
N ILE A 48 -12.73 12.67 -2.85
CA ILE A 48 -13.26 12.37 -1.52
C ILE A 48 -12.10 12.38 -0.51
N PRO A 49 -12.10 13.30 0.47
CA PRO A 49 -11.12 13.27 1.55
C PRO A 49 -11.12 11.94 2.31
N TYR A 50 -9.96 11.46 2.74
CA TYR A 50 -9.85 10.21 3.48
C TYR A 50 -8.70 10.21 4.50
N THR A 51 -8.82 9.35 5.51
CA THR A 51 -7.75 9.08 6.49
C THR A 51 -6.66 8.17 5.90
N HIS A 52 -5.44 8.19 6.45
CA HIS A 52 -4.21 7.49 5.98
C HIS A 52 -3.34 8.36 5.07
N SER A 53 -2.37 7.73 4.41
CA SER A 53 -1.43 8.36 3.49
C SER A 53 -2.00 8.45 2.08
N GLY A 54 -1.48 9.41 1.29
CA GLY A 54 -1.76 9.55 -0.14
C GLY A 54 -1.28 8.37 -0.98
N VAL A 55 -1.70 8.31 -2.26
CA VAL A 55 -1.37 7.21 -3.20
C VAL A 55 0.13 6.85 -3.18
N MET A 56 1.00 7.85 -3.39
CA MET A 56 2.43 7.61 -3.51
C MET A 56 3.04 7.09 -2.21
N ALA A 57 2.66 7.68 -1.07
CA ALA A 57 3.17 7.27 0.23
C ALA A 57 2.72 5.85 0.60
N SER A 58 1.47 5.49 0.29
CA SER A 58 0.96 4.12 0.44
C SER A 58 1.72 3.11 -0.43
N ALA A 59 1.87 3.39 -1.72
CA ALA A 59 2.60 2.50 -2.64
C ALA A 59 4.06 2.29 -2.20
N LEU A 60 4.76 3.36 -1.83
CA LEU A 60 6.14 3.31 -1.35
C LEU A 60 6.25 2.58 -0.02
N GLY A 61 5.30 2.80 0.90
CA GLY A 61 5.24 2.14 2.20
C GLY A 61 5.05 0.63 2.11
N MET A 62 4.26 0.16 1.14
CA MET A 62 4.04 -1.27 0.90
C MET A 62 5.26 -1.96 0.26
N ASP A 63 6.00 -1.27 -0.62
CA ASP A 63 7.21 -1.79 -1.24
C ASP A 63 8.40 -1.71 -0.27
N LYS A 64 8.81 -2.86 0.28
CA LYS A 64 9.93 -2.95 1.23
C LYS A 64 11.26 -2.50 0.64
N ILE A 65 11.48 -2.66 -0.66
CA ILE A 65 12.73 -2.26 -1.33
C ILE A 65 12.74 -0.74 -1.44
N ALA A 66 11.68 -0.15 -2.00
CA ALA A 66 11.56 1.30 -2.18
C ALA A 66 11.55 2.03 -0.83
N SER A 67 10.78 1.55 0.15
CA SER A 67 10.77 2.10 1.52
C SER A 67 12.16 2.16 2.13
N LYS A 68 12.95 1.08 2.03
CA LYS A 68 14.32 1.05 2.57
C LYS A 68 15.27 1.97 1.80
N GLN A 69 15.10 2.12 0.49
CA GLN A 69 15.89 3.05 -0.30
C GLN A 69 15.64 4.50 0.12
N ILE A 70 14.37 4.88 0.31
CA ILE A 70 13.98 6.21 0.78
C ILE A 70 14.46 6.46 2.20
N ALA A 71 14.27 5.50 3.11
CA ALA A 71 14.77 5.62 4.48
C ALA A 71 16.29 5.84 4.50
N LYS A 72 17.05 5.04 3.73
CA LYS A 72 18.51 5.19 3.62
C LYS A 72 18.92 6.53 3.01
N SER A 73 18.19 7.05 2.02
CA SER A 73 18.54 8.33 1.37
C SER A 73 18.46 9.52 2.31
N VAL A 74 17.66 9.42 3.39
CA VAL A 74 17.55 10.44 4.44
C VAL A 74 18.30 10.06 5.73
N GLY A 75 19.18 9.06 5.68
CA GLY A 75 20.03 8.66 6.79
C GLY A 75 19.35 7.78 7.86
N VAL A 76 18.12 7.30 7.62
CA VAL A 76 17.46 6.33 8.51
C VAL A 76 18.06 4.95 8.30
N GLN A 77 18.53 4.34 9.39
CA GLN A 77 19.10 3.01 9.36
C GLN A 77 18.05 1.96 8.99
N CYS A 78 18.44 1.01 8.13
CA CYS A 78 17.59 -0.09 7.68
C CYS A 78 18.35 -1.42 7.83
N PRO A 79 17.66 -2.53 8.13
CA PRO A 79 18.30 -3.84 8.18
C PRO A 79 19.01 -4.20 6.86
N HIS A 80 20.16 -4.87 6.99
CA HIS A 80 20.80 -5.55 5.88
C HIS A 80 19.81 -6.56 5.25
N HIS A 81 19.80 -6.61 3.92
CA HIS A 81 18.89 -7.48 3.18
C HIS A 81 19.53 -7.87 1.84
N GLN A 82 19.04 -8.98 1.29
CA GLN A 82 19.34 -9.44 -0.04
C GLN A 82 18.02 -9.63 -0.79
N ILE A 83 17.94 -9.17 -2.03
CA ILE A 83 16.80 -9.44 -2.92
C ILE A 83 17.14 -10.69 -3.71
N LEU A 84 16.24 -11.66 -3.72
CA LEU A 84 16.37 -12.89 -4.47
C LEU A 84 15.32 -12.89 -5.60
N PRO A 85 15.70 -13.26 -6.83
CA PRO A 85 14.72 -13.44 -7.90
C PRO A 85 13.84 -14.67 -7.62
N GLU A 86 12.71 -14.73 -8.31
CA GLU A 86 11.87 -15.93 -8.33
C GLU A 86 12.68 -17.14 -8.82
N GLY A 87 12.58 -18.26 -8.10
CA GLY A 87 13.35 -19.48 -8.38
C GLY A 87 14.76 -19.55 -7.76
N ALA A 88 15.19 -18.55 -6.98
CA ALA A 88 16.44 -18.62 -6.23
C ALA A 88 16.44 -19.76 -5.20
N SER A 89 17.63 -20.29 -4.92
CA SER A 89 17.89 -21.37 -3.98
C SER A 89 18.61 -20.87 -2.73
N GLU A 90 18.71 -21.72 -1.69
CA GLU A 90 19.50 -21.38 -0.48
C GLU A 90 20.98 -21.08 -0.78
N LYS A 91 21.53 -21.64 -1.87
CA LYS A 91 22.93 -21.41 -2.27
C LYS A 91 23.18 -19.98 -2.75
N ASP A 92 22.12 -19.29 -3.17
CA ASP A 92 22.17 -17.91 -3.62
C ASP A 92 22.16 -16.91 -2.46
N ILE A 93 21.92 -17.38 -1.23
CA ILE A 93 21.88 -16.56 -0.02
C ILE A 93 23.31 -16.30 0.46
N THR A 94 23.67 -15.03 0.52
CA THR A 94 25.03 -14.56 0.90
C THR A 94 25.09 -13.96 2.30
N ILE A 95 23.93 -13.70 2.92
CA ILE A 95 23.84 -13.14 4.27
C ILE A 95 23.96 -14.25 5.34
N ALA A 96 24.59 -13.91 6.47
CA ALA A 96 24.76 -14.84 7.58
C ALA A 96 23.41 -15.15 8.27
N LYS A 97 23.23 -16.40 8.70
CA LYS A 97 22.10 -16.80 9.55
C LYS A 97 22.26 -16.22 10.97
N PRO A 98 21.16 -15.90 11.68
CA PRO A 98 19.77 -16.02 11.25
C PRO A 98 19.31 -14.82 10.38
N TYR A 99 18.43 -15.10 9.43
CA TYR A 99 17.70 -14.10 8.64
C TYR A 99 16.20 -14.42 8.65
N VAL A 100 15.37 -13.43 8.33
CA VAL A 100 13.92 -13.54 8.16
C VAL A 100 13.59 -13.48 6.68
#